data_AF-A0A0D2G8F0-F1
#
_entry.id   AF-A0A0D2G8F0-F1
#
_cell.length_a   1.000
_cell.length_b   1.000
_cell.length_c   1.000
_cell.angle_alpha   90.00
_cell.angle_beta   90.00
_cell.angle_gamma   90.00
#
_symmetry.space_group_name_H-M   'P 1'
#
loop_
_entity.id
_entity.type
_entity.pdbx_description
1 polymer ?
#
loop_
_entity_poly.entity_id
_entity_poly.type
_entity_poly.pdbx_seq_one_letter_code
_entity_poly.pdbx_strand_id
1 'polypeptide(L)'
;MTEATDLIQALNEKLSPQDQDIMTRLTGPETNSLKKNVTSEYMDEILSWIGSDEDLEKMLFWDKGGKYDDPEWQALKPCDQTNRELMEQAREYYKKLRAEAVESQRRSDLTLYSQFNPGLLFTGIAGAVRTDENGNEDANGEYFKGVEFRLIGSVDEEINSASIFPVEGGYKVHLGGLKNGEAEGVNMYTGDSFSLLQLAQLSAKVLIKAGFTTNVKNPAGEELELDPRAIRRAAMGDGPEVNFGGELQLFAENTLAEAGEALDAAATLATKIYERFGLEIEAYKIGRQYGNFFLCREDNFKDFLPDEPTDKKAMVMLTATLVCRRCRREIEDFRDAARAYPNAQFVLVNLSSPQFTFYERVFGDMGGGDADEFRRNAAGVTPFVIVYAKDADGRLVFKEYVATKKQQHSPSLVKEMPRIMEEYFIG
;
A
#
# COMPACT_ATOMS: atom_id res chain seq x y z
N MET A 1 -6.08 -9.21 -36.72
CA MET A 1 -5.12 -8.09 -36.60
C MET A 1 -5.75 -6.76 -36.97
N THR A 2 -6.68 -6.70 -37.92
CA THR A 2 -7.38 -5.47 -38.37
C THR A 2 -8.22 -4.81 -37.26
N GLU A 3 -9.01 -5.58 -36.50
CA GLU A 3 -9.89 -5.04 -35.42
C GLU A 3 -9.15 -4.30 -34.29
N ALA A 4 -7.92 -4.72 -33.98
CA ALA A 4 -7.12 -4.09 -32.93
C ALA A 4 -6.57 -2.72 -33.35
N THR A 5 -6.23 -2.57 -34.64
CA THR A 5 -5.76 -1.30 -35.20
C THR A 5 -6.90 -0.31 -35.31
N ASP A 6 -8.09 -0.77 -35.70
CA ASP A 6 -9.29 0.07 -35.83
C ASP A 6 -9.79 0.56 -34.46
N LEU A 7 -9.74 -0.28 -33.42
CA LEU A 7 -10.04 0.12 -32.04
C LEU A 7 -9.06 1.18 -31.54
N ILE A 8 -7.75 0.98 -31.70
CA ILE A 8 -6.74 1.95 -31.24
C ILE A 8 -6.87 3.27 -32.01
N GLN A 9 -7.19 3.22 -33.30
CA GLN A 9 -7.41 4.42 -34.10
C GLN A 9 -8.67 5.19 -33.64
N ALA A 10 -9.78 4.49 -33.41
CA ALA A 10 -11.02 5.09 -32.89
C ALA A 10 -10.85 5.65 -31.46
N LEU A 11 -10.02 5.00 -30.63
CA LEU A 11 -9.67 5.50 -29.31
C LEU A 11 -8.79 6.75 -29.40
N ASN A 12 -7.78 6.75 -30.28
CA ASN A 12 -6.87 7.89 -30.46
C ASN A 12 -7.61 9.18 -30.83
N GLU A 13 -8.70 9.12 -31.58
CA GLU A 13 -9.53 10.30 -31.91
C GLU A 13 -10.17 10.95 -30.68
N LYS A 14 -10.39 10.18 -29.60
CA LYS A 14 -10.97 10.67 -28.33
C LYS A 14 -9.92 11.05 -27.28
N LEU A 15 -8.68 10.63 -27.48
CA LEU A 15 -7.58 10.84 -26.53
C LEU A 15 -6.97 12.22 -26.64
N SER A 16 -6.52 12.77 -25.50
CA SER A 16 -5.65 13.94 -25.51
C SER A 16 -4.31 13.60 -26.18
N PRO A 17 -3.54 14.59 -26.68
CA PRO A 17 -2.20 14.34 -27.23
C PRO A 17 -1.26 13.63 -26.25
N GLN A 18 -1.41 13.91 -24.96
CA GLN A 18 -0.65 13.24 -23.90
C GLN A 18 -1.01 11.76 -23.81
N ASP A 19 -2.31 11.43 -23.77
CA ASP A 19 -2.74 10.04 -23.68
C ASP A 19 -2.36 9.28 -24.96
N GLN A 20 -2.46 9.91 -26.14
CA GLN A 20 -1.99 9.33 -27.40
C GLN A 20 -0.51 8.93 -27.34
N ASP A 21 0.37 9.78 -26.79
CA ASP A 21 1.78 9.45 -26.59
C ASP A 21 1.95 8.22 -25.70
N ILE A 22 1.22 8.14 -24.58
CA ILE A 22 1.21 6.98 -23.68
C ILE A 22 0.81 5.71 -24.42
N MET A 23 -0.20 5.77 -25.30
CA MET A 23 -0.66 4.62 -26.08
C MET A 23 0.45 4.04 -26.98
N THR A 24 1.40 4.86 -27.44
CA THR A 24 2.52 4.37 -28.27
C THR A 24 3.59 3.61 -27.47
N ARG A 25 3.61 3.77 -26.14
CA ARG A 25 4.61 3.22 -25.23
C ARG A 25 4.06 2.09 -24.35
N LEU A 26 2.87 1.56 -24.66
CA LEU A 26 2.27 0.45 -23.94
C LEU A 26 3.09 -0.84 -24.08
N THR A 27 3.18 -1.58 -22.99
CA THR A 27 3.73 -2.93 -22.96
C THR A 27 2.74 -3.94 -23.56
N GLY A 28 3.20 -5.17 -23.81
CA GLY A 28 2.36 -6.27 -24.30
C GLY A 28 1.15 -6.56 -23.39
N PRO A 29 1.33 -6.73 -22.06
CA PRO A 29 0.22 -6.94 -21.12
C PRO A 29 -0.80 -5.80 -21.12
N GLU A 30 -0.34 -4.54 -21.13
CA GLU A 30 -1.20 -3.35 -21.16
C GLU A 30 -2.00 -3.28 -22.46
N THR A 31 -1.35 -3.53 -23.60
CA THR A 31 -1.99 -3.60 -24.91
C THR A 31 -3.06 -4.69 -24.96
N ASN A 32 -2.80 -5.86 -24.37
CA ASN A 32 -3.77 -6.94 -24.29
C ASN A 32 -4.95 -6.60 -23.38
N SER A 33 -4.68 -5.94 -22.25
CA SER A 33 -5.73 -5.46 -21.34
C SER A 33 -6.63 -4.44 -22.02
N LEU A 34 -6.04 -3.47 -22.73
CA LEU A 34 -6.77 -2.47 -23.52
C LEU A 34 -7.73 -3.16 -24.49
N LYS A 35 -7.21 -4.04 -25.36
CA LYS A 35 -8.03 -4.74 -26.37
C LYS A 35 -9.15 -5.59 -25.78
N LYS A 36 -8.92 -6.16 -24.59
CA LYS A 36 -9.90 -7.02 -23.92
C LYS A 36 -11.00 -6.23 -23.22
N ASN A 37 -10.67 -5.07 -22.65
CA ASN A 37 -11.53 -4.42 -21.66
C ASN A 37 -12.02 -3.02 -22.09
N VAL A 38 -11.39 -2.38 -23.07
CA VAL A 38 -11.71 -1.01 -23.49
C VAL A 38 -12.37 -1.05 -24.86
N THR A 39 -13.56 -0.47 -24.95
CA THR A 39 -14.36 -0.36 -26.17
C THR A 39 -14.71 1.11 -26.41
N SER A 40 -15.07 1.47 -27.64
CA SER A 40 -15.49 2.84 -27.98
C SER A 40 -16.73 3.30 -27.20
N GLU A 41 -17.58 2.35 -26.78
CA GLU A 41 -18.78 2.58 -25.96
C GLU A 41 -18.44 3.13 -24.56
N TYR A 42 -17.40 2.59 -23.91
CA TYR A 42 -17.05 2.95 -22.53
C TYR A 42 -15.94 4.00 -22.44
N MET A 43 -15.37 4.44 -23.57
CA MET A 43 -14.21 5.33 -23.55
C MET A 43 -14.51 6.68 -22.88
N ASP A 44 -15.69 7.25 -23.15
CA ASP A 44 -16.07 8.54 -22.55
C ASP A 44 -16.28 8.40 -21.02
N GLU A 45 -16.82 7.26 -20.58
CA GLU A 45 -16.95 6.94 -19.16
C GLU A 45 -15.56 6.80 -18.51
N ILE A 46 -14.63 6.06 -19.12
CA ILE A 46 -13.25 5.90 -18.62
C ILE A 46 -12.57 7.26 -18.48
N LEU A 47 -12.57 8.07 -19.55
CA LEU A 47 -11.92 9.38 -19.55
C LEU A 47 -12.53 10.36 -18.55
N SER A 48 -13.83 10.22 -18.23
CA SER A 48 -14.51 11.13 -17.30
C SER A 48 -13.95 11.10 -15.86
N TRP A 49 -13.27 10.02 -15.46
CA TRP A 49 -12.87 9.83 -14.07
C TRP A 49 -11.36 9.67 -13.82
N ILE A 50 -10.53 9.52 -14.87
CA ILE A 50 -9.07 9.45 -14.71
C ILE A 50 -8.51 10.70 -14.03
N GLY A 51 -9.09 11.87 -14.34
CA GLY A 51 -8.66 13.15 -13.82
C GLY A 51 -7.41 13.71 -14.53
N SER A 52 -7.00 14.90 -14.12
CA SER A 52 -5.73 15.51 -14.53
C SER A 52 -4.54 14.84 -13.84
N ASP A 53 -3.32 15.14 -14.29
CA ASP A 53 -2.10 14.68 -13.60
C ASP A 53 -2.01 15.22 -12.17
N GLU A 54 -2.54 16.42 -11.92
CA GLU A 54 -2.62 17.00 -10.58
C GLU A 54 -3.60 16.21 -9.69
N ASP A 55 -4.74 15.76 -10.25
CA ASP A 55 -5.69 14.92 -9.51
C ASP A 55 -5.10 13.55 -9.19
N LEU A 56 -4.39 12.95 -10.16
CA LEU A 56 -3.67 11.69 -9.95
C LEU A 56 -2.57 11.86 -8.91
N GLU A 57 -1.81 12.95 -8.95
CA GLU A 57 -0.74 13.21 -7.99
C GLU A 57 -1.31 13.38 -6.56
N LYS A 58 -2.40 14.13 -6.40
CA LYS A 58 -3.07 14.27 -5.09
C LYS A 58 -3.53 12.92 -4.53
N MET A 59 -4.12 12.09 -5.39
CA MET A 59 -4.62 10.76 -5.01
C MET A 59 -3.50 9.75 -4.72
N LEU A 60 -2.36 9.83 -5.42
CA LEU A 60 -1.24 8.93 -5.19
C LEU A 60 -0.45 9.32 -3.94
N PHE A 61 -0.24 10.63 -3.73
CA PHE A 61 0.57 11.22 -2.67
C PHE A 61 -0.29 11.95 -1.64
N TRP A 62 -1.31 11.25 -1.12
CA TRP A 62 -2.28 11.80 -0.17
C TRP A 62 -1.69 12.01 1.24
N ASP A 63 -0.79 11.13 1.67
CA ASP A 63 -0.16 11.22 2.99
C ASP A 63 0.85 12.37 3.01
N LYS A 64 0.63 13.33 3.91
CA LYS A 64 1.41 14.56 4.07
C LYS A 64 1.60 14.86 5.54
N GLY A 65 2.69 15.55 5.86
CA GLY A 65 3.03 15.97 7.22
C GLY A 65 4.38 15.44 7.67
N GLY A 66 4.69 15.68 8.95
CA GLY A 66 5.99 15.40 9.54
C GLY A 66 7.11 16.20 8.89
N LYS A 67 8.36 15.77 9.10
CA LYS A 67 9.56 16.46 8.60
C LYS A 67 9.63 16.58 7.07
N TYR A 68 8.90 15.74 6.34
CA TYR A 68 8.90 15.74 4.87
C TYR A 68 8.17 16.95 4.28
N ASP A 69 7.23 17.52 5.03
CA ASP A 69 6.40 18.65 4.61
C ASP A 69 6.57 19.89 5.52
N ASP A 70 7.34 19.78 6.62
CA ASP A 70 7.65 20.88 7.54
C ASP A 70 8.67 21.87 6.92
N PRO A 71 8.31 23.16 6.76
CA PRO A 71 9.21 24.19 6.23
C PRO A 71 10.53 24.31 6.99
N GLU A 72 10.56 24.10 8.31
CA GLU A 72 11.81 24.18 9.08
C GLU A 72 12.76 23.05 8.73
N TRP A 73 12.23 21.82 8.60
CA TRP A 73 13.03 20.67 8.16
C TRP A 73 13.50 20.80 6.71
N GLN A 74 12.65 21.32 5.83
CA GLN A 74 13.01 21.54 4.43
C GLN A 74 14.03 22.68 4.23
N ALA A 75 14.18 23.56 5.21
CA ALA A 75 15.15 24.66 5.22
C ALA A 75 16.52 24.29 5.81
N LEU A 76 16.68 23.10 6.40
CA LEU A 76 17.96 22.65 6.96
C LEU A 76 19.06 22.62 5.89
N LYS A 77 20.27 22.99 6.27
CA LYS A 77 21.45 23.02 5.39
C LYS A 77 22.16 21.66 5.43
N PRO A 78 22.74 21.18 4.32
CA PRO A 78 23.59 19.98 4.38
C PRO A 78 24.82 20.27 5.24
N CYS A 79 25.21 19.33 6.12
CA CYS A 79 26.38 19.50 7.01
C CYS A 79 27.72 19.57 6.24
N ASP A 80 27.80 18.95 5.06
CA ASP A 80 28.98 18.93 4.20
C ASP A 80 28.63 18.79 2.71
N GLN A 81 29.64 18.77 1.85
CA GLN A 81 29.47 18.63 0.40
C GLN A 81 28.88 17.27 0.00
N THR A 82 29.25 16.18 0.68
CA THR A 82 28.74 14.84 0.39
C THR A 82 27.24 14.74 0.66
N ASN A 83 26.77 15.30 1.77
CA ASN A 83 25.34 15.36 2.10
C ASN A 83 24.57 16.28 1.15
N ARG A 84 25.18 17.36 0.66
CA ARG A 84 24.60 18.22 -0.37
C ARG A 84 24.35 17.45 -1.66
N GLU A 85 25.39 16.79 -2.19
CA GLU A 85 25.32 16.03 -3.44
C GLU A 85 24.31 14.87 -3.35
N LEU A 86 24.29 14.18 -2.21
CA LEU A 86 23.31 13.13 -1.95
C LEU A 86 21.87 13.66 -1.98
N MET A 87 21.60 14.79 -1.31
CA MET A 87 20.25 15.37 -1.27
C MET A 87 19.81 15.90 -2.64
N GLU A 88 20.71 16.47 -3.43
CA GLU A 88 20.43 16.93 -4.80
C GLU A 88 20.03 15.74 -5.71
N GLN A 89 20.84 14.68 -5.71
CA GLN A 89 20.55 13.45 -6.47
C GLN A 89 19.26 12.79 -5.99
N ALA A 90 19.04 12.72 -4.68
CA ALA A 90 17.84 12.15 -4.09
C ALA A 90 16.57 12.92 -4.46
N ARG A 91 16.62 14.26 -4.49
CA ARG A 91 15.49 15.11 -4.92
C ARG A 91 15.18 14.91 -6.41
N GLU A 92 16.20 14.83 -7.26
CA GLU A 92 16.02 14.56 -8.68
C GLU A 92 15.41 13.17 -8.91
N TYR A 93 15.95 12.16 -8.23
CA TYR A 93 15.46 10.78 -8.28
C TYR A 93 14.00 10.68 -7.81
N TYR A 94 13.67 11.32 -6.68
CA TYR A 94 12.31 11.37 -6.15
C TYR A 94 11.34 12.06 -7.12
N LYS A 95 11.74 13.19 -7.72
CA LYS A 95 10.93 13.89 -8.72
C LYS A 95 10.65 13.01 -9.94
N LYS A 96 11.65 12.25 -10.41
CA LYS A 96 11.49 11.30 -11.52
C LYS A 96 10.49 10.21 -11.16
N LEU A 97 10.64 9.57 -9.99
CA LEU A 97 9.71 8.54 -9.52
C LEU A 97 8.27 9.07 -9.39
N ARG A 98 8.07 10.29 -8.88
CA ARG A 98 6.73 10.90 -8.81
C ARG A 98 6.09 11.05 -10.18
N ALA A 99 6.83 11.52 -11.18
CA ALA A 99 6.33 11.63 -12.54
C ALA A 99 6.00 10.25 -13.15
N GLU A 100 6.87 9.26 -12.92
CA GLU A 100 6.63 7.88 -13.33
C GLU A 100 5.39 7.28 -12.65
N ALA A 101 5.12 7.65 -11.38
CA ALA A 101 3.95 7.19 -10.65
C ALA A 101 2.65 7.66 -11.29
N VAL A 102 2.58 8.94 -11.66
CA VAL A 102 1.42 9.55 -12.32
C VAL A 102 1.22 8.94 -13.70
N GLU A 103 2.27 8.80 -14.51
CA GLU A 103 2.17 8.17 -15.84
C GLU A 103 1.73 6.71 -15.73
N SER A 104 2.31 5.94 -14.80
CA SER A 104 1.97 4.53 -14.59
C SER A 104 0.51 4.35 -14.18
N GLN A 105 -0.01 5.22 -13.30
CA GLN A 105 -1.41 5.21 -12.90
C GLN A 105 -2.33 5.57 -14.07
N ARG A 106 -2.02 6.65 -14.81
CA ARG A 106 -2.77 7.07 -16.00
C ARG A 106 -2.85 5.95 -17.03
N ARG A 107 -1.72 5.30 -17.31
CA ARG A 107 -1.64 4.16 -18.22
C ARG A 107 -2.48 2.97 -17.74
N SER A 108 -2.40 2.65 -16.46
CA SER A 108 -3.19 1.60 -15.83
C SER A 108 -4.68 1.87 -15.95
N ASP A 109 -5.10 3.13 -15.78
CA ASP A 109 -6.48 3.54 -15.90
C ASP A 109 -6.98 3.54 -17.36
N LEU A 110 -6.20 4.07 -18.30
CA LEU A 110 -6.52 4.05 -19.75
C LEU A 110 -6.68 2.63 -20.30
N THR A 111 -5.88 1.68 -19.82
CA THR A 111 -5.87 0.30 -20.32
C THR A 111 -6.69 -0.67 -19.45
N LEU A 112 -7.25 -0.16 -18.36
CA LEU A 112 -7.87 -0.93 -17.28
C LEU A 112 -6.97 -2.08 -16.80
N TYR A 113 -5.65 -1.89 -16.84
CA TYR A 113 -4.66 -2.87 -16.42
C TYR A 113 -4.24 -2.60 -14.97
N SER A 114 -4.26 -3.63 -14.12
CA SER A 114 -3.82 -3.51 -12.73
C SER A 114 -2.42 -4.07 -12.59
N GLN A 115 -1.50 -3.25 -12.09
CA GLN A 115 -0.09 -3.58 -11.90
C GLN A 115 0.50 -2.79 -10.73
N PHE A 116 1.63 -3.27 -10.21
CA PHE A 116 2.40 -2.52 -9.23
C PHE A 116 2.87 -1.22 -9.87
N ASN A 117 2.78 -0.10 -9.15
CA ASN A 117 3.22 1.20 -9.64
C ASN A 117 4.68 1.44 -9.20
N PRO A 118 5.68 1.27 -10.08
CA PRO A 118 7.09 1.34 -9.71
C PRO A 118 7.56 2.77 -9.38
N GLY A 119 6.81 3.81 -9.77
CA GLY A 119 7.11 5.18 -9.37
C GLY A 119 6.59 5.52 -7.97
N LEU A 120 5.59 4.79 -7.48
CA LEU A 120 4.96 5.04 -6.19
C LEU A 120 5.66 4.28 -5.07
N LEU A 121 6.92 4.61 -4.82
CA LEU A 121 7.72 4.00 -3.76
C LEU A 121 7.85 4.89 -2.53
N PHE A 122 7.88 6.20 -2.77
CA PHE A 122 8.12 7.21 -1.75
C PHE A 122 7.04 8.29 -1.80
N THR A 123 6.62 8.82 -0.65
CA THR A 123 5.64 9.90 -0.54
C THR A 123 6.22 11.18 0.06
N GLY A 124 7.52 11.19 0.39
CA GLY A 124 8.22 12.36 0.92
C GLY A 124 9.72 12.14 0.98
N ILE A 125 10.48 13.25 1.08
CA ILE A 125 11.93 13.25 1.23
C ILE A 125 12.35 14.39 2.18
N ALA A 126 13.29 14.11 3.08
CA ALA A 126 13.85 15.09 4.00
C ALA A 126 15.32 14.74 4.35
N GLY A 127 15.99 15.66 5.06
CA GLY A 127 17.21 15.30 5.78
C GLY A 127 16.90 14.22 6.82
N ALA A 128 17.78 13.23 6.95
CA ALA A 128 17.49 12.09 7.81
C ALA A 128 17.61 12.44 9.30
N VAL A 129 18.72 13.06 9.69
CA VAL A 129 19.00 13.47 11.07
C VAL A 129 19.36 14.96 11.11
N ARG A 130 18.80 15.68 12.07
CA ARG A 130 19.13 17.10 12.32
C ARG A 130 20.43 17.19 13.12
N THR A 131 21.32 18.08 12.70
CA THR A 131 22.67 18.18 13.26
C THR A 131 23.11 19.62 13.50
N ASP A 132 24.13 19.78 14.33
CA ASP A 132 24.97 20.98 14.36
C ASP A 132 25.81 21.10 13.06
N GLU A 133 26.61 22.17 12.97
CA GLU A 133 27.51 22.41 11.83
C GLU A 133 28.64 21.37 11.70
N ASN A 134 28.91 20.61 12.75
CA ASN A 134 29.95 19.58 12.79
C ASN A 134 29.39 18.19 12.46
N GLY A 135 28.08 18.07 12.21
CA GLY A 135 27.41 16.81 11.90
C GLY A 135 27.06 15.95 13.13
N ASN A 136 27.08 16.54 14.34
CA ASN A 136 26.60 15.88 15.56
C ASN A 136 25.09 16.08 15.68
N GLU A 137 24.36 15.07 16.15
CA GLU A 137 22.91 15.17 16.33
C GLU A 137 22.53 16.34 17.25
N ASP A 138 21.66 17.23 16.79
CA ASP A 138 21.14 18.38 17.53
C ASP A 138 19.69 18.65 17.13
N ALA A 139 18.76 18.53 18.09
CA ALA A 139 17.34 18.78 17.86
C ALA A 139 17.04 20.23 17.42
N ASN A 140 17.90 21.19 17.77
CA ASN A 140 17.79 22.60 17.38
C ASN A 140 18.78 22.98 16.27
N GLY A 141 19.52 22.01 15.74
CA GLY A 141 20.50 22.24 14.71
C GLY A 141 19.89 22.77 13.41
N GLU A 142 20.64 23.62 12.71
CA GLU A 142 20.24 24.16 11.40
C GLU A 142 20.72 23.30 10.22
N TYR A 143 21.37 22.17 10.51
CA TYR A 143 21.96 21.29 9.52
C TYR A 143 21.31 19.91 9.50
N PHE A 144 21.60 19.13 8.46
CA PHE A 144 21.21 17.73 8.38
C PHE A 144 22.34 16.83 7.86
N LYS A 145 22.26 15.55 8.23
CA LYS A 145 23.08 14.46 7.71
C LYS A 145 22.19 13.30 7.25
N GLY A 146 22.54 12.72 6.11
CA GLY A 146 21.79 11.67 5.43
C GLY A 146 20.49 12.17 4.78
N VAL A 147 19.89 11.29 3.98
CA VAL A 147 18.59 11.51 3.35
C VAL A 147 17.64 10.44 3.83
N GLU A 148 16.40 10.81 4.10
CA GLU A 148 15.34 9.88 4.45
C GLU A 148 14.15 10.05 3.51
N PHE A 149 13.68 8.93 2.97
CA PHE A 149 12.47 8.85 2.19
C PHE A 149 11.33 8.30 3.02
N ARG A 150 10.19 8.99 3.01
CA ARG A 150 8.92 8.41 3.48
C ARG A 150 8.47 7.36 2.47
N LEU A 151 8.33 6.12 2.89
CA LEU A 151 7.83 5.04 2.03
C LEU A 151 6.32 5.21 1.80
N ILE A 152 5.85 4.80 0.60
CA ILE A 152 4.43 4.44 0.39
C ILE A 152 4.02 3.48 1.51
N GLY A 153 2.81 3.47 2.07
CA GLY A 153 2.58 2.71 3.30
C GLY A 153 2.53 3.54 4.58
N SER A 154 3.06 4.76 4.56
CA SER A 154 3.03 5.65 5.74
C SER A 154 1.65 6.27 5.92
N VAL A 155 1.26 6.47 7.18
CA VAL A 155 -0.05 7.01 7.55
C VAL A 155 0.13 7.88 8.78
N ASP A 156 -0.11 9.18 8.65
CA ASP A 156 -0.06 10.14 9.76
C ASP A 156 1.29 10.06 10.53
N GLU A 157 1.27 9.66 11.81
CA GLU A 157 2.46 9.53 12.66
C GLU A 157 3.15 8.15 12.53
N GLU A 158 2.48 7.16 11.93
CA GLU A 158 3.03 5.83 11.69
C GLU A 158 3.82 5.83 10.37
N ILE A 159 5.04 6.35 10.43
CA ILE A 159 5.92 6.52 9.27
C ILE A 159 6.75 5.26 9.01
N ASN A 160 6.78 4.81 7.76
CA ASN A 160 7.81 3.90 7.27
C ASN A 160 8.80 4.71 6.45
N SER A 161 10.08 4.46 6.65
CA SER A 161 11.11 5.17 5.90
C SER A 161 12.21 4.24 5.42
N ALA A 162 12.96 4.73 4.44
CA ALA A 162 14.26 4.19 4.07
C ALA A 162 15.25 5.35 4.04
N SER A 163 16.42 5.13 4.61
CA SER A 163 17.41 6.19 4.80
C SER A 163 18.74 5.83 4.16
N ILE A 164 19.45 6.86 3.71
CA ILE A 164 20.76 6.78 3.08
C ILE A 164 21.71 7.70 3.83
N PHE A 165 22.81 7.15 4.35
CA PHE A 165 23.83 7.88 5.07
C PHE A 165 25.18 7.76 4.41
N PRO A 166 25.91 8.87 4.24
CA PRO A 166 27.33 8.81 3.92
C PRO A 166 28.10 8.10 5.05
N VAL A 167 28.92 7.13 4.67
CA VAL A 167 29.81 6.37 5.55
C VAL A 167 31.21 6.32 4.95
N GLU A 168 32.21 5.91 5.73
CA GLU A 168 33.55 5.70 5.18
C GLU A 168 33.50 4.67 4.05
N GLY A 169 33.93 5.07 2.85
CA GLY A 169 33.94 4.21 1.67
C GLY A 169 32.63 4.12 0.88
N GLY A 170 31.59 4.91 1.21
CA GLY A 170 30.38 4.98 0.38
C GLY A 170 29.13 5.45 1.11
N TYR A 171 28.02 4.74 0.88
CA TYR A 171 26.69 5.07 1.36
C TYR A 171 26.01 3.85 1.96
N LYS A 172 25.54 3.97 3.20
CA LYS A 172 24.74 2.94 3.88
C LYS A 172 23.27 3.22 3.68
N VAL A 173 22.56 2.26 3.11
CA VAL A 173 21.10 2.24 2.96
C VAL A 173 20.53 1.37 4.07
N HIS A 174 19.48 1.83 4.75
CA HIS A 174 18.76 0.99 5.70
C HIS A 174 17.26 1.27 5.74
N LEU A 175 16.51 0.26 6.20
CA LEU A 175 15.09 0.35 6.49
C LEU A 175 14.85 1.07 7.83
N GLY A 176 13.91 2.00 7.87
CA GLY A 176 13.58 2.83 9.03
C GLY A 176 14.44 4.09 9.15
N GLY A 177 13.98 5.01 10.02
CA GLY A 177 14.72 6.21 10.40
C GLY A 177 15.93 5.87 11.26
N LEU A 178 16.73 6.88 11.62
CA LEU A 178 17.74 6.74 12.67
C LEU A 178 17.24 7.31 13.98
N LYS A 179 17.52 6.59 15.06
CA LYS A 179 17.36 7.06 16.42
C LYS A 179 18.58 6.66 17.23
N ASN A 180 19.26 7.65 17.81
CA ASN A 180 20.50 7.46 18.55
C ASN A 180 21.57 6.70 17.74
N GLY A 181 21.70 7.00 16.44
CA GLY A 181 22.64 6.33 15.54
C GLY A 181 22.28 4.90 15.11
N GLU A 182 21.14 4.35 15.53
CA GLU A 182 20.67 3.02 15.11
C GLU A 182 19.44 3.13 14.20
N ALA A 183 19.38 2.25 13.19
CA ALA A 183 18.20 2.13 12.34
C ALA A 183 17.04 1.60 13.17
N GLU A 184 15.86 2.22 13.02
CA GLU A 184 14.66 1.79 13.75
C GLU A 184 13.95 0.59 13.10
N GLY A 185 14.27 0.26 11.84
CA GLY A 185 13.53 -0.75 11.09
C GLY A 185 12.10 -0.31 10.80
N VAL A 186 11.27 -1.25 10.34
CA VAL A 186 9.86 -1.03 10.02
C VAL A 186 9.01 -2.11 10.65
N ASN A 187 7.90 -1.69 11.25
CA ASN A 187 6.93 -2.60 11.84
C ASN A 187 6.08 -3.28 10.77
N MET A 188 5.95 -4.60 10.90
CA MET A 188 5.25 -5.48 9.98
C MET A 188 4.16 -6.25 10.73
N TYR A 189 2.95 -6.24 10.18
CA TYR A 189 1.86 -7.06 10.71
C TYR A 189 2.20 -8.54 10.56
N THR A 190 2.06 -9.29 11.65
CA THR A 190 2.35 -10.74 11.71
C THR A 190 1.33 -11.51 12.55
N GLY A 191 0.20 -10.88 12.88
CA GLY A 191 -0.89 -11.49 13.64
C GLY A 191 -1.62 -12.63 12.92
N ASP A 192 -1.29 -12.89 11.66
CA ASP A 192 -1.79 -14.02 10.88
C ASP A 192 -0.65 -14.82 10.25
N SER A 193 -0.94 -16.10 10.00
CA SER A 193 0.03 -17.07 9.51
C SER A 193 0.57 -16.75 8.10
N PHE A 194 -0.24 -16.11 7.25
CA PHE A 194 0.15 -15.72 5.90
C PHE A 194 1.13 -14.55 5.92
N SER A 195 0.82 -13.49 6.67
CA SER A 195 1.68 -12.31 6.83
C SER A 195 3.02 -12.67 7.48
N LEU A 196 3.01 -13.54 8.50
CA LEU A 196 4.23 -14.07 9.10
C LEU A 196 5.08 -14.84 8.07
N LEU A 197 4.45 -15.70 7.25
CA LEU A 197 5.16 -16.42 6.19
C LEU A 197 5.74 -15.48 5.12
N GLN A 198 5.01 -14.44 4.73
CA GLN A 198 5.53 -13.42 3.80
C GLN A 198 6.75 -12.71 4.38
N LEU A 199 6.74 -12.40 5.68
CA LEU A 199 7.85 -11.71 6.33
C LEU A 199 9.08 -12.59 6.36
N ALA A 200 8.91 -13.86 6.76
CA ALA A 200 10.00 -14.84 6.76
C ALA A 200 10.59 -15.04 5.36
N GLN A 201 9.77 -15.07 4.30
CA GLN A 201 10.26 -15.15 2.93
C GLN A 201 10.97 -13.87 2.47
N LEU A 202 10.46 -12.71 2.89
CA LEU A 202 11.04 -11.42 2.55
C LEU A 202 12.45 -11.29 3.15
N SER A 203 12.59 -11.51 4.46
CA SER A 203 13.87 -11.41 5.16
C SER A 203 14.84 -12.51 4.74
N ALA A 204 14.48 -13.78 4.88
CA ALA A 204 15.41 -14.90 4.72
C ALA A 204 15.77 -15.24 3.25
N LYS A 205 15.13 -14.59 2.26
CA LYS A 205 15.35 -14.93 0.84
C LYS A 205 15.33 -13.74 -0.10
N VAL A 206 14.27 -12.93 -0.07
CA VAL A 206 14.06 -11.91 -1.12
C VAL A 206 15.04 -10.77 -0.97
N LEU A 207 15.17 -10.20 0.22
CA LEU A 207 16.07 -9.08 0.49
C LEU A 207 17.54 -9.51 0.47
N ILE A 208 17.87 -10.69 1.00
CA ILE A 208 19.22 -11.26 0.90
C ILE A 208 19.66 -11.42 -0.57
N LYS A 209 18.77 -11.92 -1.44
CA LYS A 209 19.07 -12.02 -2.88
C LYS A 209 19.27 -10.67 -3.56
N ALA A 210 18.70 -9.61 -3.00
CA ALA A 210 18.88 -8.24 -3.47
C ALA A 210 20.10 -7.54 -2.83
N GLY A 211 20.91 -8.26 -2.04
CA GLY A 211 22.15 -7.75 -1.45
C GLY A 211 22.00 -7.15 -0.06
N PHE A 212 20.84 -7.26 0.59
CA PHE A 212 20.64 -6.72 1.93
C PHE A 212 21.01 -7.74 3.01
N THR A 213 21.63 -7.25 4.07
CA THR A 213 21.67 -7.93 5.37
C THR A 213 20.35 -7.65 6.08
N THR A 214 19.72 -8.67 6.67
CA THR A 214 18.41 -8.52 7.32
C THR A 214 18.38 -9.22 8.67
N ASN A 215 17.65 -8.64 9.61
CA ASN A 215 17.19 -9.33 10.81
C ASN A 215 15.75 -8.90 11.15
N VAL A 216 15.11 -9.69 12.02
CA VAL A 216 13.75 -9.43 12.50
C VAL A 216 13.76 -9.46 14.01
N LYS A 217 13.14 -8.48 14.65
CA LYS A 217 13.02 -8.41 16.11
C LYS A 217 11.57 -8.45 16.57
N ASN A 218 11.35 -8.97 17.77
CA ASN A 218 10.06 -8.87 18.46
C ASN A 218 9.91 -7.50 19.17
N PRO A 219 8.74 -7.17 19.74
CA PRO A 219 8.55 -5.93 20.48
C PRO A 219 9.44 -5.77 21.73
N ALA A 220 10.02 -6.86 22.25
CA ALA A 220 11.00 -6.82 23.34
C ALA A 220 12.44 -6.52 22.86
N GLY A 221 12.65 -6.39 21.55
CA GLY A 221 13.96 -6.14 20.93
C GLY A 221 14.80 -7.39 20.72
N GLU A 222 14.25 -8.58 20.95
CA GLU A 222 14.95 -9.85 20.76
C GLU A 222 14.94 -10.23 19.28
N GLU A 223 16.11 -10.61 18.76
CA GLU A 223 16.24 -11.08 17.38
C GLU A 223 15.63 -12.49 17.22
N LEU A 224 14.84 -12.66 16.17
CA LEU A 224 14.12 -13.88 15.86
C LEU A 224 14.67 -14.53 14.58
N GLU A 225 14.92 -15.83 14.65
CA GLU A 225 15.16 -16.65 13.47
C GLU A 225 13.83 -17.16 12.91
N LEU A 226 13.42 -16.63 11.76
CA LEU A 226 12.21 -17.06 11.08
C LEU A 226 12.54 -18.15 10.04
N ASP A 227 12.14 -19.40 10.28
CA ASP A 227 12.22 -20.47 9.27
C ASP A 227 10.95 -20.50 8.40
N PRO A 228 11.02 -20.08 7.11
CA PRO A 228 9.86 -20.07 6.23
C PRO A 228 9.26 -21.47 6.00
N ARG A 229 10.03 -22.54 6.15
CA ARG A 229 9.55 -23.92 5.99
C ARG A 229 8.78 -24.40 7.22
N ALA A 230 9.24 -24.09 8.42
CA ALA A 230 8.51 -24.37 9.65
C ALA A 230 7.19 -23.59 9.68
N ILE A 231 7.23 -22.28 9.40
CA ILE A 231 6.04 -21.41 9.38
C ILE A 231 5.03 -21.90 8.34
N ARG A 232 5.48 -22.28 7.13
CA ARG A 232 4.57 -22.83 6.12
C ARG A 232 3.89 -24.12 6.58
N ARG A 233 4.61 -25.03 7.24
CA ARG A 233 4.02 -26.27 7.77
C ARG A 233 3.00 -25.97 8.86
N ALA A 234 3.31 -25.04 9.76
CA ALA A 234 2.39 -24.59 10.79
C ALA A 234 1.10 -24.00 10.19
N ALA A 235 1.22 -23.11 9.20
CA ALA A 235 0.09 -22.49 8.50
C ALA A 235 -0.81 -23.51 7.75
N MET A 236 -0.27 -24.68 7.40
CA MET A 236 -1.01 -25.76 6.75
C MET A 236 -1.58 -26.80 7.73
N GLY A 237 -1.33 -26.65 9.04
CA GLY A 237 -1.72 -27.64 10.06
C GLY A 237 -0.83 -28.89 10.12
N ASP A 238 0.28 -28.92 9.38
CA ASP A 238 1.22 -30.05 9.29
C ASP A 238 2.40 -29.92 10.27
N GLY A 239 2.35 -28.95 11.18
CA GLY A 239 3.43 -28.65 12.13
C GLY A 239 2.91 -27.98 13.41
N PRO A 240 3.80 -27.78 14.41
CA PRO A 240 3.44 -27.04 15.61
C PRO A 240 3.05 -25.61 15.25
N GLU A 241 2.11 -25.04 15.99
CA GLU A 241 1.71 -23.64 15.83
C GLU A 241 2.92 -22.72 16.03
N VAL A 242 3.06 -21.74 15.14
CA VAL A 242 4.14 -20.74 15.19
C VAL A 242 3.49 -19.37 15.26
N ASN A 243 3.70 -18.68 16.37
CA ASN A 243 3.18 -17.34 16.61
C ASN A 243 4.24 -16.54 17.38
N PHE A 244 4.54 -15.33 16.90
CA PHE A 244 5.52 -14.42 17.50
C PHE A 244 4.89 -13.09 17.94
N GLY A 245 3.55 -13.01 17.98
CA GLY A 245 2.79 -11.81 18.28
C GLY A 245 2.14 -11.18 17.04
N GLY A 246 1.46 -10.05 17.24
CA GLY A 246 0.75 -9.33 16.17
C GLY A 246 1.65 -8.48 15.28
N GLU A 247 2.87 -8.18 15.73
CA GLU A 247 3.80 -7.26 15.07
C GLU A 247 5.23 -7.72 15.29
N LEU A 248 6.03 -7.65 14.22
CA LEU A 248 7.48 -7.83 14.25
C LEU A 248 8.15 -6.69 13.52
N GLN A 249 9.39 -6.37 13.90
CA GLN A 249 10.17 -5.29 13.31
C GLN A 249 11.19 -5.85 12.32
N LEU A 250 11.08 -5.45 11.06
CA LEU A 250 12.02 -5.82 9.99
C LEU A 250 13.12 -4.77 9.89
N PHE A 251 14.36 -5.23 9.83
CA PHE A 251 15.50 -4.40 9.46
C PHE A 251 16.13 -4.96 8.19
N ALA A 252 16.66 -4.06 7.38
CA ALA A 252 17.44 -4.40 6.21
C ALA A 252 18.46 -3.30 5.97
N GLU A 253 19.69 -3.68 5.63
CA GLU A 253 20.74 -2.73 5.30
C GLU A 253 21.67 -3.21 4.19
N ASN A 254 22.25 -2.27 3.45
CA ASN A 254 23.25 -2.51 2.41
C ASN A 254 24.22 -1.32 2.36
N THR A 255 25.47 -1.55 1.98
CA THR A 255 26.48 -0.48 1.80
C THR A 255 26.98 -0.49 0.36
N LEU A 256 26.85 0.65 -0.30
CA LEU A 256 27.14 0.84 -1.72
C LEU A 256 28.23 1.90 -1.88
N ALA A 257 28.99 1.85 -2.97
CA ALA A 257 30.09 2.81 -3.18
C ALA A 257 29.56 4.18 -3.62
N GLU A 258 28.54 4.19 -4.49
CA GLU A 258 28.05 5.40 -5.14
C GLU A 258 26.63 5.79 -4.70
N ALA A 259 26.34 7.10 -4.72
CA ALA A 259 25.04 7.63 -4.31
C ALA A 259 23.89 7.11 -5.19
N GLY A 260 24.10 7.01 -6.50
CA GLY A 260 23.11 6.45 -7.43
C GLY A 260 22.76 4.99 -7.13
N GLU A 261 23.77 4.17 -6.81
CA GLU A 261 23.55 2.76 -6.41
C GLU A 261 22.78 2.67 -5.09
N ALA A 262 23.05 3.58 -4.15
CA ALA A 262 22.32 3.65 -2.89
C ALA A 262 20.85 4.05 -3.09
N LEU A 263 20.55 4.96 -4.02
CA LEU A 263 19.18 5.34 -4.39
C LEU A 263 18.43 4.17 -5.03
N ASP A 264 19.07 3.44 -5.96
CA ASP A 264 18.50 2.25 -6.58
C ASP A 264 18.29 1.11 -5.57
N ALA A 265 19.19 0.97 -4.60
CA ALA A 265 19.03 0.04 -3.49
C ALA A 265 17.84 0.43 -2.60
N ALA A 266 17.67 1.72 -2.25
CA ALA A 266 16.51 2.18 -1.48
C ALA A 266 15.19 1.92 -2.23
N ALA A 267 15.14 2.17 -3.54
CA ALA A 267 13.99 1.85 -4.38
C ALA A 267 13.73 0.34 -4.46
N THR A 268 14.79 -0.48 -4.56
CA THR A 268 14.69 -1.94 -4.54
C THR A 268 14.12 -2.45 -3.22
N LEU A 269 14.62 -1.92 -2.10
CA LEU A 269 14.15 -2.25 -0.75
C LEU A 269 12.65 -1.94 -0.61
N ALA A 270 12.23 -0.72 -0.96
CA ALA A 270 10.83 -0.32 -0.97
C ALA A 270 10.00 -1.25 -1.86
N THR A 271 10.41 -1.45 -3.11
CA THR A 271 9.71 -2.31 -4.07
C THR A 271 9.48 -3.70 -3.51
N LYS A 272 10.50 -4.36 -2.95
CA LYS A 272 10.36 -5.74 -2.44
C LYS A 272 9.47 -5.87 -1.22
N ILE A 273 9.38 -4.83 -0.40
CA ILE A 273 8.43 -4.77 0.71
C ILE A 273 7.01 -4.57 0.17
N TYR A 274 6.78 -3.52 -0.62
CA TYR A 274 5.43 -3.10 -1.01
C TYR A 274 4.80 -3.96 -2.11
N GLU A 275 5.58 -4.65 -2.95
CA GLU A 275 5.05 -5.69 -3.84
C GLU A 275 4.36 -6.83 -3.06
N ARG A 276 4.78 -7.08 -1.81
CA ARG A 276 4.25 -8.15 -0.97
C ARG A 276 3.22 -7.68 0.04
N PHE A 277 3.47 -6.53 0.63
CA PHE A 277 2.73 -6.02 1.79
C PHE A 277 2.00 -4.71 1.54
N GLY A 278 2.08 -4.14 0.33
CA GLY A 278 1.50 -2.88 -0.14
C GLY A 278 0.41 -2.24 0.74
N LEU A 279 -0.84 -2.41 0.31
CA LEU A 279 -2.03 -1.90 1.00
C LEU A 279 -2.22 -2.48 2.41
N GLU A 280 -1.56 -3.60 2.74
CA GLU A 280 -1.68 -4.23 4.06
C GLU A 280 -0.91 -3.46 5.13
N ILE A 281 0.28 -2.94 4.80
CA ILE A 281 1.02 -2.05 5.69
C ILE A 281 0.19 -0.80 5.99
N GLU A 282 -0.47 -0.22 4.98
CA GLU A 282 -1.34 0.95 5.17
C GLU A 282 -2.51 0.61 6.08
N ALA A 283 -3.26 -0.44 5.76
CA ALA A 283 -4.39 -0.91 6.56
C ALA A 283 -4.00 -1.17 8.02
N TYR A 284 -2.86 -1.84 8.24
CA TYR A 284 -2.34 -2.11 9.57
C TYR A 284 -2.06 -0.82 10.36
N LYS A 285 -1.44 0.17 9.73
CA LYS A 285 -1.10 1.45 10.37
C LYS A 285 -2.30 2.34 10.62
N ILE A 286 -3.25 2.38 9.69
CA ILE A 286 -4.56 3.02 9.93
C ILE A 286 -5.20 2.35 11.17
N GLY A 287 -5.10 1.03 11.27
CA GLY A 287 -5.56 0.26 12.43
C GLY A 287 -4.88 0.65 13.73
N ARG A 288 -3.56 0.85 13.73
CA ARG A 288 -2.81 1.33 14.90
C ARG A 288 -3.21 2.74 15.32
N GLN A 289 -3.44 3.62 14.35
CA GLN A 289 -3.77 5.03 14.61
C GLN A 289 -5.19 5.20 15.16
N TYR A 290 -6.17 4.50 14.60
CA TYR A 290 -7.59 4.73 14.90
C TYR A 290 -8.26 3.61 15.71
N GLY A 291 -7.63 2.42 15.80
CA GLY A 291 -8.10 1.30 16.61
C GLY A 291 -9.31 0.55 16.06
N ASN A 292 -9.77 0.89 14.86
CA ASN A 292 -10.99 0.34 14.26
C ASN A 292 -10.84 -0.13 12.81
N PHE A 293 -9.60 -0.20 12.31
CA PHE A 293 -9.27 -0.69 10.97
C PHE A 293 -8.44 -1.97 11.08
N PHE A 294 -8.82 -3.01 10.34
CA PHE A 294 -8.21 -4.34 10.46
C PHE A 294 -7.95 -5.01 9.12
N LEU A 295 -7.03 -5.99 9.11
CA LEU A 295 -6.85 -6.93 8.02
C LEU A 295 -7.58 -8.23 8.30
N CYS A 296 -8.45 -8.62 7.38
CA CYS A 296 -9.15 -9.90 7.43
C CYS A 296 -8.46 -10.95 6.56
N ARG A 297 -8.30 -12.12 7.14
CA ARG A 297 -7.62 -13.32 6.64
C ARG A 297 -8.45 -14.54 6.96
N GLU A 298 -8.08 -15.67 6.37
CA GLU A 298 -8.76 -16.93 6.61
C GLU A 298 -8.79 -17.31 8.11
N ASP A 299 -7.68 -17.13 8.82
CA ASP A 299 -7.52 -17.55 10.21
C ASP A 299 -8.21 -16.63 11.22
N ASN A 300 -8.43 -15.35 10.89
CA ASN A 300 -9.07 -14.37 11.77
C ASN A 300 -10.46 -13.90 11.30
N PHE A 301 -11.01 -14.46 10.21
CA PHE A 301 -12.31 -14.04 9.65
C PHE A 301 -13.44 -14.05 10.70
N LYS A 302 -13.49 -15.09 11.53
CA LYS A 302 -14.54 -15.28 12.55
C LYS A 302 -14.49 -14.24 13.67
N ASP A 303 -13.36 -13.57 13.86
CA ASP A 303 -13.22 -12.49 14.85
C ASP A 303 -13.94 -11.22 14.40
N PHE A 304 -14.10 -11.04 13.08
CA PHE A 304 -14.79 -9.88 12.50
C PHE A 304 -16.27 -10.14 12.22
N LEU A 305 -16.63 -11.35 11.79
CA LEU A 305 -18.01 -11.73 11.53
C LEU A 305 -18.41 -12.98 12.35
N PRO A 306 -18.52 -12.85 13.69
CA PRO A 306 -18.96 -13.94 14.55
C PRO A 306 -20.46 -14.21 14.38
N ASP A 307 -20.89 -15.45 14.64
CA ASP A 307 -22.32 -15.79 14.70
C ASP A 307 -23.01 -15.28 15.99
N GLU A 308 -22.21 -14.86 16.97
CA GLU A 308 -22.66 -14.33 18.26
C GLU A 308 -22.85 -12.80 18.23
N PRO A 309 -23.69 -12.23 19.11
CA PRO A 309 -23.83 -10.79 19.24
C PRO A 309 -22.50 -10.07 19.53
N THR A 310 -22.33 -8.86 18.97
CA THR A 310 -21.11 -8.04 19.11
C THR A 310 -21.39 -6.66 19.73
N ASP A 311 -20.37 -6.04 20.31
CA ASP A 311 -20.40 -4.66 20.81
C ASP A 311 -20.34 -3.62 19.67
N LYS A 312 -19.84 -4.02 18.50
CA LYS A 312 -19.68 -3.15 17.33
C LYS A 312 -21.01 -2.81 16.68
N LYS A 313 -21.19 -1.56 16.27
CA LYS A 313 -22.44 -1.10 15.63
C LYS A 313 -22.59 -1.66 14.21
N ALA A 314 -21.49 -1.62 13.47
CA ALA A 314 -21.47 -1.96 12.07
C ALA A 314 -20.05 -2.30 11.62
N MET A 315 -19.96 -2.92 10.45
CA MET A 315 -18.71 -3.31 9.82
C MET A 315 -18.77 -3.02 8.33
N VAL A 316 -17.71 -2.43 7.80
CA VAL A 316 -17.49 -2.21 6.37
C VAL A 316 -16.30 -3.05 5.95
N MET A 317 -16.48 -3.90 4.95
CA MET A 317 -15.41 -4.67 4.32
C MET A 317 -15.05 -4.08 2.97
N LEU A 318 -13.80 -3.69 2.76
CA LEU A 318 -13.25 -3.28 1.46
C LEU A 318 -12.38 -4.42 0.91
N THR A 319 -12.72 -4.91 -0.28
CA THR A 319 -11.86 -5.87 -0.96
C THR A 319 -10.76 -5.19 -1.73
N ALA A 320 -9.57 -5.77 -1.69
CA ALA A 320 -8.41 -5.26 -2.42
C ALA A 320 -7.57 -6.39 -3.02
N THR A 321 -6.77 -6.05 -4.02
CA THR A 321 -5.61 -6.84 -4.42
C THR A 321 -4.36 -5.98 -4.31
N LEU A 322 -3.20 -6.63 -4.22
CA LEU A 322 -1.92 -5.94 -3.99
C LEU A 322 -1.56 -4.88 -5.05
N VAL A 323 -2.05 -5.05 -6.29
CA VAL A 323 -1.66 -4.26 -7.46
C VAL A 323 -2.86 -3.59 -8.14
N CYS A 324 -3.97 -3.49 -7.44
CA CYS A 324 -5.22 -2.96 -7.95
C CYS A 324 -5.16 -1.44 -8.13
N ARG A 325 -5.14 -0.97 -9.38
CA ARG A 325 -5.14 0.48 -9.72
C ARG A 325 -6.29 1.28 -9.09
N ARG A 326 -7.42 0.60 -8.83
CA ARG A 326 -8.64 1.18 -8.27
C ARG A 326 -8.63 1.21 -6.74
N CYS A 327 -7.98 0.24 -6.11
CA CYS A 327 -7.97 0.06 -4.66
C CYS A 327 -7.13 1.15 -3.97
N ARG A 328 -6.14 1.69 -4.68
CA ARG A 328 -5.39 2.87 -4.21
C ARG A 328 -6.26 4.11 -4.05
N ARG A 329 -7.27 4.31 -4.91
CA ARG A 329 -8.20 5.44 -4.81
C ARG A 329 -9.09 5.34 -3.57
N GLU A 330 -9.36 4.12 -3.11
CA GLU A 330 -10.28 3.88 -2.00
C GLU A 330 -9.62 3.86 -0.63
N ILE A 331 -8.31 3.64 -0.52
CA ILE A 331 -7.68 3.51 0.79
C ILE A 331 -7.73 4.81 1.60
N GLU A 332 -7.65 5.97 0.92
CA GLU A 332 -7.80 7.29 1.55
C GLU A 332 -9.23 7.50 2.07
N ASP A 333 -10.24 7.26 1.22
CA ASP A 333 -11.66 7.32 1.59
C ASP A 333 -11.97 6.37 2.76
N PHE A 334 -11.36 5.17 2.75
CA PHE A 334 -11.55 4.16 3.79
C PHE A 334 -10.89 4.56 5.12
N ARG A 335 -9.71 5.18 5.09
CA ARG A 335 -9.06 5.81 6.26
C ARG A 335 -9.95 6.91 6.83
N ASP A 336 -10.44 7.81 5.99
CA ASP A 336 -11.24 8.97 6.44
C ASP A 336 -12.56 8.53 7.07
N ALA A 337 -13.19 7.49 6.52
CA ALA A 337 -14.34 6.86 7.13
C ALA A 337 -13.98 6.21 8.49
N ALA A 338 -12.88 5.48 8.58
CA ALA A 338 -12.42 4.90 9.85
C ALA A 338 -12.23 5.96 10.94
N ARG A 339 -11.62 7.10 10.58
CA ARG A 339 -11.44 8.25 11.48
C ARG A 339 -12.77 8.88 11.91
N ALA A 340 -13.73 9.02 10.99
CA ALA A 340 -15.02 9.65 11.28
C ALA A 340 -15.96 8.76 12.11
N TYR A 341 -15.80 7.42 12.05
CA TYR A 341 -16.73 6.46 12.66
C TYR A 341 -16.02 5.44 13.57
N PRO A 342 -15.50 5.86 14.75
CA PRO A 342 -14.70 5.00 15.64
C PRO A 342 -15.46 3.79 16.22
N ASN A 343 -16.79 3.80 16.21
CA ASN A 343 -17.63 2.71 16.74
C ASN A 343 -17.93 1.59 15.72
N ALA A 344 -17.42 1.72 14.49
CA ALA A 344 -17.58 0.73 13.45
C ALA A 344 -16.25 0.11 13.06
N GLN A 345 -16.31 -1.12 12.55
CA GLN A 345 -15.14 -1.84 12.07
C GLN A 345 -14.93 -1.60 10.57
N PHE A 346 -13.71 -1.26 10.20
CA PHE A 346 -13.27 -1.14 8.82
C PHE A 346 -12.30 -2.28 8.55
N VAL A 347 -12.60 -3.11 7.55
CA VAL A 347 -11.90 -4.37 7.35
C VAL A 347 -11.41 -4.45 5.91
N LEU A 348 -10.10 -4.50 5.72
CA LEU A 348 -9.51 -4.77 4.41
C LEU A 348 -9.42 -6.29 4.20
N VAL A 349 -10.03 -6.77 3.12
CA VAL A 349 -9.96 -8.17 2.69
C VAL A 349 -9.04 -8.25 1.47
N ASN A 350 -7.83 -8.77 1.65
CA ASN A 350 -6.91 -8.95 0.52
C ASN A 350 -7.20 -10.26 -0.22
N LEU A 351 -7.77 -10.15 -1.42
CA LEU A 351 -8.12 -11.28 -2.28
C LEU A 351 -6.90 -11.96 -2.93
N SER A 352 -5.68 -11.44 -2.72
CA SER A 352 -4.42 -12.09 -3.10
C SER A 352 -3.96 -13.14 -2.07
N SER A 353 -4.61 -13.19 -0.91
CA SER A 353 -4.41 -14.23 0.11
C SER A 353 -5.52 -15.29 0.05
N PRO A 354 -5.35 -16.48 0.64
CA PRO A 354 -6.44 -17.44 0.83
C PRO A 354 -7.60 -16.80 1.63
N GLN A 355 -8.83 -16.93 1.12
CA GLN A 355 -10.05 -16.26 1.62
C GLN A 355 -11.30 -17.15 1.41
N PHE A 356 -11.19 -18.45 1.67
CA PHE A 356 -12.25 -19.42 1.43
C PHE A 356 -13.48 -19.13 2.29
N THR A 357 -13.30 -18.94 3.60
CA THR A 357 -14.41 -18.65 4.53
C THR A 357 -15.10 -17.34 4.16
N PHE A 358 -14.34 -16.31 3.74
CA PHE A 358 -14.92 -15.06 3.24
C PHE A 358 -15.85 -15.31 2.05
N TYR A 359 -15.39 -16.04 1.04
CA TYR A 359 -16.22 -16.31 -0.14
C TYR A 359 -17.46 -17.14 0.19
N GLU A 360 -17.34 -18.16 1.05
CA GLU A 360 -18.49 -18.99 1.44
C GLU A 360 -19.52 -18.21 2.26
N ARG A 361 -19.07 -17.49 3.30
CA ARG A 361 -19.98 -16.81 4.23
C ARG A 361 -20.63 -15.58 3.60
N VAL A 362 -19.83 -14.64 3.10
CA VAL A 362 -20.33 -13.37 2.59
C VAL A 362 -21.28 -13.60 1.41
N PHE A 363 -20.95 -14.57 0.55
CA PHE A 363 -21.79 -14.85 -0.60
C PHE A 363 -23.09 -15.60 -0.23
N GLY A 364 -23.03 -16.46 0.79
CA GLY A 364 -24.23 -17.01 1.41
C GLY A 364 -25.15 -15.88 1.92
N ASP A 365 -24.57 -14.90 2.61
CA ASP A 365 -25.30 -13.76 3.18
C ASP A 365 -25.89 -12.83 2.10
N MET A 366 -25.27 -12.73 0.92
CA MET A 366 -25.76 -11.97 -0.24
C MET A 366 -26.94 -12.63 -0.99
N GLY A 367 -27.41 -13.81 -0.58
CA GLY A 367 -28.52 -14.53 -1.21
C GLY A 367 -28.14 -15.77 -2.05
N GLY A 368 -26.86 -16.18 -2.01
CA GLY A 368 -26.37 -17.45 -2.55
C GLY A 368 -25.93 -17.44 -4.03
N GLY A 369 -25.38 -18.58 -4.47
CA GLY A 369 -24.86 -18.85 -5.82
C GLY A 369 -23.66 -19.81 -5.80
N ASP A 370 -22.89 -19.88 -6.89
CA ASP A 370 -21.58 -20.57 -6.92
C ASP A 370 -20.45 -19.65 -6.39
N ALA A 371 -19.97 -19.92 -5.17
CA ALA A 371 -18.86 -19.20 -4.56
C ALA A 371 -17.56 -19.31 -5.39
N ASP A 372 -17.35 -20.42 -6.10
CA ASP A 372 -16.20 -20.58 -6.99
C ASP A 372 -16.33 -19.69 -8.23
N GLU A 373 -17.54 -19.50 -8.75
CA GLU A 373 -17.80 -18.56 -9.84
C GLU A 373 -17.53 -17.12 -9.42
N PHE A 374 -18.00 -16.73 -8.24
CA PHE A 374 -17.72 -15.42 -7.70
C PHE A 374 -16.22 -15.22 -7.48
N ARG A 375 -15.51 -16.19 -6.90
CA ARG A 375 -14.06 -16.17 -6.74
C ARG A 375 -13.33 -15.99 -8.08
N ARG A 376 -13.79 -16.66 -9.15
CA ARG A 376 -13.22 -16.50 -10.51
C ARG A 376 -13.42 -15.09 -11.06
N ASN A 377 -14.51 -14.42 -10.68
CA ASN A 377 -14.91 -13.12 -11.22
C ASN A 377 -14.57 -11.92 -10.30
N ALA A 378 -14.28 -12.14 -9.02
CA ALA A 378 -14.08 -11.10 -8.00
C ALA A 378 -12.98 -10.10 -8.38
N ALA A 379 -11.89 -10.58 -8.98
CA ALA A 379 -10.81 -9.73 -9.48
C ALA A 379 -11.28 -8.71 -10.55
N GLY A 380 -12.35 -9.02 -11.28
CA GLY A 380 -12.94 -8.14 -12.30
C GLY A 380 -13.78 -6.99 -11.73
N VAL A 381 -14.22 -7.10 -10.48
CA VAL A 381 -15.07 -6.10 -9.79
C VAL A 381 -14.39 -5.44 -8.59
N THR A 382 -13.17 -5.87 -8.23
CA THR A 382 -12.36 -5.28 -7.14
C THR A 382 -11.96 -3.81 -7.45
N PRO A 383 -11.98 -2.89 -6.47
CA PRO A 383 -12.54 -3.05 -5.11
C PRO A 383 -14.06 -3.04 -5.13
N PHE A 384 -14.64 -3.79 -4.21
CA PHE A 384 -16.05 -3.73 -3.85
C PHE A 384 -16.18 -3.67 -2.33
N VAL A 385 -17.31 -3.12 -1.88
CA VAL A 385 -17.60 -2.88 -0.47
C VAL A 385 -18.77 -3.73 -0.02
N ILE A 386 -18.68 -4.32 1.17
CA ILE A 386 -19.77 -5.02 1.82
C ILE A 386 -20.04 -4.36 3.17
N VAL A 387 -21.32 -4.18 3.49
CA VAL A 387 -21.76 -3.53 4.73
C VAL A 387 -22.56 -4.52 5.56
N TYR A 388 -22.17 -4.64 6.83
CA TYR A 388 -22.91 -5.33 7.86
C TYR A 388 -23.31 -4.34 8.94
N ALA A 389 -24.50 -4.52 9.51
CA ALA A 389 -24.95 -3.73 10.64
C ALA A 389 -25.71 -4.59 11.64
N LYS A 390 -25.70 -4.14 12.88
CA LYS A 390 -26.31 -4.85 14.00
C LYS A 390 -27.83 -5.01 13.80
N ASP A 391 -28.34 -6.22 14.01
CA ASP A 391 -29.78 -6.49 14.06
C ASP A 391 -30.36 -6.30 15.47
N ALA A 392 -31.64 -6.64 15.64
CA ALA A 392 -32.33 -6.52 16.93
C ALA A 392 -31.76 -7.44 18.02
N ASP A 393 -31.16 -8.57 17.65
CA ASP A 393 -30.54 -9.53 18.57
C ASP A 393 -29.06 -9.19 18.84
N GLY A 394 -28.54 -8.18 18.16
CA GLY A 394 -27.21 -7.66 18.33
C GLY A 394 -26.14 -8.33 17.46
N ARG A 395 -26.54 -9.08 16.44
CA ARG A 395 -25.64 -9.75 15.49
C ARG A 395 -25.40 -8.87 14.27
N LEU A 396 -24.19 -8.94 13.70
CA LEU A 396 -23.90 -8.29 12.43
C LEU A 396 -24.55 -9.07 11.29
N VAL A 397 -25.49 -8.43 10.59
CA VAL A 397 -26.17 -9.02 9.43
C VAL A 397 -25.90 -8.20 8.18
N PHE A 398 -25.83 -8.88 7.04
CA PHE A 398 -25.61 -8.24 5.74
C PHE A 398 -26.67 -7.16 5.48
N LYS A 399 -26.23 -6.02 4.95
CA LYS A 399 -27.08 -4.90 4.56
C LYS A 399 -26.93 -4.56 3.09
N GLU A 400 -25.70 -4.41 2.63
CA GLU A 400 -25.44 -3.84 1.31
C GLU A 400 -24.17 -4.39 0.68
N TYR A 401 -24.20 -4.53 -0.64
CA TYR A 401 -23.07 -4.86 -1.50
C TYR A 401 -22.94 -3.79 -2.57
N VAL A 402 -21.80 -3.10 -2.60
CA VAL A 402 -21.53 -2.01 -3.52
C VAL A 402 -20.32 -2.37 -4.38
N ALA A 403 -20.57 -2.55 -5.67
CA ALA A 403 -19.54 -2.84 -6.65
C ALA A 403 -19.81 -2.07 -7.92
N THR A 404 -18.75 -1.61 -8.55
CA THR A 404 -18.80 -0.91 -9.85
C THR A 404 -18.00 -1.69 -10.88
N LYS A 405 -18.41 -1.59 -12.16
CA LYS A 405 -17.72 -2.33 -13.23
C LYS A 405 -16.31 -1.78 -13.45
N LYS A 406 -15.49 -2.59 -14.12
CA LYS A 406 -14.06 -2.29 -14.34
C LYS A 406 -13.79 -0.93 -15.00
N GLN A 407 -14.66 -0.51 -15.93
CA GLN A 407 -14.58 0.75 -16.67
C GLN A 407 -15.11 1.96 -15.88
N GLN A 408 -15.73 1.73 -14.74
CA GLN A 408 -16.34 2.76 -13.90
C GLN A 408 -15.37 3.13 -12.77
N HIS A 409 -15.56 4.33 -12.21
CA HIS A 409 -14.87 4.73 -11.00
C HIS A 409 -15.06 3.68 -9.89
N SER A 410 -14.08 3.52 -9.02
CA SER A 410 -14.19 2.65 -7.85
C SER A 410 -15.37 3.07 -6.94
N PRO A 411 -15.98 2.13 -6.21
CA PRO A 411 -17.02 2.45 -5.25
C PRO A 411 -16.44 3.32 -4.14
N SER A 412 -16.93 4.55 -3.97
CA SER A 412 -16.41 5.52 -3.00
C SER A 412 -17.27 5.54 -1.74
N LEU A 413 -16.64 5.32 -0.58
CA LEU A 413 -17.32 5.48 0.71
C LEU A 413 -17.79 6.93 0.92
N VAL A 414 -16.98 7.91 0.52
CA VAL A 414 -17.27 9.31 0.80
C VAL A 414 -18.40 9.84 -0.09
N LYS A 415 -18.49 9.39 -1.35
CA LYS A 415 -19.50 9.86 -2.30
C LYS A 415 -20.78 9.05 -2.28
N GLU A 416 -20.67 7.73 -2.12
CA GLU A 416 -21.84 6.84 -2.22
C GLU A 416 -22.37 6.39 -0.86
N MET A 417 -21.54 6.45 0.21
CA MET A 417 -21.91 5.92 1.52
C MET A 417 -22.29 6.93 2.63
N PRO A 418 -22.41 8.27 2.46
CA PRO A 418 -22.98 9.11 3.52
C PRO A 418 -24.33 8.60 4.01
N ARG A 419 -25.21 8.14 3.10
CA ARG A 419 -26.49 7.50 3.45
C ARG A 419 -26.31 6.25 4.30
N ILE A 420 -25.42 5.34 3.88
CA ILE A 420 -25.18 4.06 4.57
C ILE A 420 -24.61 4.32 5.97
N MET A 421 -23.68 5.27 6.08
CA MET A 421 -23.08 5.66 7.35
C MET A 421 -24.10 6.33 8.27
N GLU A 422 -24.96 7.22 7.76
CA GLU A 422 -26.06 7.81 8.53
C GLU A 422 -27.07 6.76 9.00
N GLU A 423 -27.48 5.86 8.11
CA GLU A 423 -28.54 4.87 8.34
C GLU A 423 -28.12 3.78 9.34
N TYR A 424 -26.87 3.32 9.28
CA TYR A 424 -26.42 2.16 10.06
C TYR A 424 -25.36 2.48 11.13
N PHE A 425 -24.70 3.65 11.09
CA PHE A 425 -23.50 3.92 11.91
C PHE A 425 -23.68 5.08 12.90
N ILE A 426 -24.53 6.06 12.62
CA ILE A 426 -24.80 7.21 13.52
C ILE A 426 -25.97 6.93 14.47
N GLY A 427 -26.98 6.17 14.00
CA GLY A 427 -28.22 5.83 14.73
C GLY A 427 -28.05 5.29 16.14
#